data_AF-A0A853JT64-F1
#
_entry.id   AF-A0A853JT64-F1
#
_cell.length_a   1.000
_cell.length_b   1.000
_cell.length_c   1.000
_cell.angle_alpha   90.00
_cell.angle_beta   90.00
_cell.angle_gamma   90.00
#
_symmetry.space_group_name_H-M   'P 1'
#
loop_
_entity.id
_entity.type
_entity.pdbx_description
1 polymer ?
#
loop_
_entity_poly.entity_id
_entity_poly.type
_entity_poly.pdbx_seq_one_letter_code
_entity_poly.pdbx_strand_id
1 'polypeptide(L)'
;MLTPEQYDQIADHLTGLFQDLEAFIIKDFVRRVTTAGTITETARYQLIKAEQMGLSTQAIKEALQQALNISNEEIDHLFKEWGLEAIRVENGIASQAGIDPVTLETHPELGQIIDSAIDQTKGELANLTGTLGFAQKINGKIVFTELSQYFQKEMDFVQLQVQSGVLDYNSAIRQSVKRMADSGLRTVDYASGWSNHLDVAVRRATLTGANQMSGKLTDALGEEMACNFVEVTAHAGARNTGSGPANHASWQGKVYARKGETPEYPNLAKVTGYGTGAGLKGWNCRHDYNNFWPGYSERTWTDEELANIDPPPFSYKGKEYDHYAANQRQRTIERAIRKTKRELIGYDAAGDKEAFTAASIKLQRQRQEYQSFSKAADLRQKPERQQVYGFGRKISQKTTQARKKQEEKLRQEARERAIIEEIKGAGVKGEVHLKPKKITLDHVSFDEKHINAERAHDVSLEEAKQFIENARISVTVWKGQYERFYSDQGVVYFDLDNNLIRTAFKPEEFKGDVLKLLEVLNKYGL
;
A
#
# COMPACT_ATOMS: atom_id res chain seq x y z
N MET A 1 -22.07 -7.94 -39.59
CA MET A 1 -21.83 -9.36 -39.23
C MET A 1 -20.33 -9.59 -39.18
N LEU A 2 -19.87 -10.33 -38.17
CA LEU A 2 -18.47 -10.75 -38.04
C LEU A 2 -18.14 -11.77 -39.13
N THR A 3 -16.88 -11.82 -39.56
CA THR A 3 -16.37 -12.83 -40.51
C THR A 3 -16.12 -14.17 -39.80
N PRO A 4 -16.12 -15.31 -40.52
CA PRO A 4 -15.77 -16.61 -39.94
C PRO A 4 -14.42 -16.60 -39.21
N GLU A 5 -13.39 -15.97 -39.79
CA GLU A 5 -12.09 -15.85 -39.10
C GLU A 5 -12.16 -14.98 -37.83
N GLN A 6 -13.02 -13.97 -37.79
CA GLN A 6 -13.26 -13.18 -36.57
C GLN A 6 -13.99 -14.01 -35.51
N TYR A 7 -14.94 -14.87 -35.89
CA TYR A 7 -15.60 -15.79 -34.97
C TYR A 7 -14.62 -16.79 -34.34
N ASP A 8 -13.73 -17.38 -35.14
CA ASP A 8 -12.73 -18.33 -34.65
C ASP A 8 -11.75 -17.65 -33.67
N GLN A 9 -11.26 -16.45 -34.01
CA GLN A 9 -10.36 -15.68 -33.12
C GLN A 9 -11.01 -15.29 -31.79
N ILE A 10 -12.28 -14.89 -31.82
CA ILE A 10 -13.08 -14.58 -30.63
C ILE A 10 -13.26 -15.85 -29.78
N ALA A 11 -13.61 -16.97 -30.41
CA ALA A 11 -13.83 -18.24 -29.74
C ALA A 11 -12.54 -18.74 -29.07
N ASP A 12 -11.40 -18.68 -29.76
CA ASP A 12 -10.10 -19.07 -29.22
C ASP A 12 -9.68 -18.18 -28.04
N HIS A 13 -9.85 -16.87 -28.15
CA HIS A 13 -9.51 -15.93 -27.08
C HIS A 13 -10.38 -16.12 -25.83
N LEU A 14 -11.70 -16.24 -26.01
CA LEU A 14 -12.61 -16.52 -24.90
C LEU A 14 -12.33 -17.88 -24.26
N THR A 15 -12.14 -18.93 -25.07
CA THR A 15 -11.80 -20.28 -24.57
C THR A 15 -10.53 -20.24 -23.73
N GLY A 16 -9.49 -19.54 -24.21
CA GLY A 16 -8.25 -19.34 -23.47
C GLY A 16 -8.45 -18.60 -22.15
N LEU A 17 -9.29 -17.56 -22.10
CA LEU A 17 -9.59 -16.83 -20.87
C LEU A 17 -10.35 -17.67 -19.83
N PHE A 18 -11.31 -18.49 -20.27
CA PHE A 18 -12.03 -19.40 -19.38
C PHE A 18 -11.14 -20.54 -18.87
N GLN A 19 -10.26 -21.10 -19.71
CA GLN A 19 -9.23 -22.06 -19.29
C GLN A 19 -8.25 -21.45 -18.29
N ASP A 20 -7.78 -20.22 -18.54
CA ASP A 20 -6.92 -19.49 -17.60
C ASP A 20 -7.63 -19.25 -16.26
N LEU A 21 -8.96 -19.01 -16.28
CA LEU A 21 -9.77 -18.80 -15.08
C LEU A 21 -9.97 -20.09 -14.29
N GLU A 22 -10.26 -21.20 -14.98
CA GLU A 22 -10.37 -22.53 -14.38
C GLU A 22 -9.06 -22.92 -13.67
N ALA A 23 -7.93 -22.86 -14.40
CA ALA A 23 -6.62 -23.16 -13.85
C ALA A 23 -6.28 -22.26 -12.65
N PHE A 24 -6.69 -20.99 -12.71
CA PHE A 24 -6.52 -20.05 -11.61
C PHE A 24 -7.35 -20.43 -10.37
N ILE A 25 -8.64 -20.74 -10.54
CA ILE A 25 -9.54 -21.13 -9.43
C ILE A 25 -8.99 -22.36 -8.72
N ILE A 26 -8.63 -23.40 -9.48
CA ILE A 26 -8.04 -24.63 -8.96
C ILE A 26 -6.80 -24.28 -8.11
N LYS A 27 -5.87 -23.51 -8.67
CA LYS A 27 -4.62 -23.15 -7.99
C LYS A 27 -4.85 -22.29 -6.75
N ASP A 28 -5.75 -21.32 -6.79
CA ASP A 28 -6.04 -20.43 -5.66
C ASP A 28 -6.78 -21.16 -4.54
N PHE A 29 -7.71 -22.06 -4.89
CA PHE A 29 -8.43 -22.92 -3.96
C PHE A 29 -7.46 -23.83 -3.20
N VAL A 30 -6.64 -24.59 -3.94
CA VAL A 30 -5.63 -25.49 -3.36
C VAL A 30 -4.70 -24.71 -2.41
N ARG A 31 -4.15 -23.58 -2.88
CA ARG A 31 -3.28 -22.72 -2.07
C ARG A 31 -3.95 -22.27 -0.77
N ARG A 32 -5.25 -21.91 -0.78
CA ARG A 32 -5.96 -21.46 0.41
C ARG A 32 -6.16 -22.59 1.41
N VAL A 33 -6.60 -23.75 0.93
CA VAL A 33 -6.85 -24.91 1.78
C VAL A 33 -5.55 -25.41 2.41
N THR A 34 -4.48 -25.57 1.62
CA THR A 34 -3.18 -26.04 2.16
C THR A 34 -2.56 -25.05 3.14
N THR A 35 -2.76 -23.74 2.93
CA THR A 35 -2.22 -22.69 3.82
C THR A 35 -3.01 -22.60 5.13
N ALA A 36 -4.33 -22.76 5.07
CA ALA A 36 -5.21 -22.64 6.23
C ALA A 36 -5.33 -23.96 7.02
N GLY A 37 -5.04 -25.10 6.38
CA GLY A 37 -5.29 -26.43 6.95
C GLY A 37 -6.79 -26.79 7.02
N THR A 38 -7.66 -25.98 6.43
CA THR A 38 -9.12 -26.15 6.40
C THR A 38 -9.72 -25.34 5.24
N ILE A 39 -10.99 -25.58 4.91
CA ILE A 39 -11.69 -24.73 3.95
C ILE A 39 -12.03 -23.38 4.58
N THR A 40 -11.60 -22.31 3.92
CA THR A 40 -12.00 -20.94 4.30
C THR A 40 -13.30 -20.57 3.61
N GLU A 41 -14.10 -19.67 4.19
CA GLU A 41 -15.33 -19.16 3.56
C GLU A 41 -15.08 -18.59 2.16
N THR A 42 -13.92 -17.95 1.93
CA THR A 42 -13.54 -17.47 0.59
C THR A 42 -13.28 -18.63 -0.38
N ALA A 43 -12.65 -19.70 0.07
CA ALA A 43 -12.41 -20.88 -0.77
C ALA A 43 -13.73 -21.60 -1.09
N ARG A 44 -14.65 -21.69 -0.12
CA ARG A 44 -16.02 -22.19 -0.33
C ARG A 44 -16.76 -21.36 -1.38
N TYR A 45 -16.72 -20.04 -1.27
CA TYR A 45 -17.36 -19.13 -2.22
C TYR A 45 -16.77 -19.26 -3.64
N GLN A 46 -15.45 -19.36 -3.78
CA GLN A 46 -14.80 -19.61 -5.07
C GLN A 46 -15.24 -20.92 -5.71
N LEU A 47 -15.43 -21.96 -4.90
CA LEU A 47 -15.90 -23.26 -5.36
C LEU A 47 -17.35 -23.21 -5.87
N ILE A 48 -18.24 -22.51 -5.17
CA ILE A 48 -19.63 -22.26 -5.63
C ILE A 48 -19.63 -21.48 -6.94
N LYS A 49 -18.77 -20.45 -7.07
CA LYS A 49 -18.64 -19.70 -8.31
C LYS A 49 -18.09 -20.54 -9.46
N ALA A 50 -17.15 -21.44 -9.19
CA ALA A 50 -16.65 -22.38 -10.18
C ALA A 50 -17.75 -23.31 -10.71
N GLU A 51 -18.56 -23.88 -9.80
CA GLU A 51 -19.69 -24.75 -10.14
C GLU A 51 -20.75 -24.00 -10.95
N GLN A 52 -21.12 -22.77 -10.57
CA GLN A 52 -22.05 -21.91 -11.32
C GLN A 52 -21.57 -21.60 -12.75
N MET A 53 -20.27 -21.66 -12.99
CA MET A 53 -19.65 -21.43 -14.30
C MET A 53 -19.46 -22.73 -15.09
N GLY A 54 -19.94 -23.87 -14.58
CA GLY A 54 -19.81 -25.17 -15.22
C GLY A 54 -18.40 -25.78 -15.13
N LEU A 55 -17.54 -25.28 -14.23
CA LEU A 55 -16.21 -25.83 -14.05
C LEU A 55 -16.25 -27.16 -13.29
N SER A 56 -15.42 -28.11 -13.71
CA SER A 56 -15.39 -29.43 -13.09
C SER A 56 -14.80 -29.37 -11.68
N THR A 57 -15.66 -29.61 -10.68
CA THR A 57 -15.27 -29.75 -9.26
C THR A 57 -14.33 -30.94 -9.04
N GLN A 58 -14.29 -31.89 -9.98
CA GLN A 58 -13.37 -33.03 -10.00
C GLN A 58 -11.91 -32.57 -10.18
N ALA A 59 -11.63 -31.63 -11.08
CA ALA A 59 -10.28 -31.10 -11.28
C ALA A 59 -9.74 -30.39 -10.02
N ILE A 60 -10.65 -29.75 -9.26
CA ILE A 60 -10.32 -29.13 -7.96
C ILE A 60 -10.00 -30.19 -6.91
N LYS A 61 -10.80 -31.27 -6.82
CA LYS A 61 -10.52 -32.40 -5.92
C LYS A 61 -9.17 -33.04 -6.23
N GLU A 62 -8.91 -33.37 -7.48
CA GLU A 62 -7.65 -34.01 -7.92
C GLU A 62 -6.42 -33.15 -7.61
N ALA A 63 -6.49 -31.85 -7.91
CA ALA A 63 -5.40 -30.93 -7.59
C ALA A 63 -5.17 -30.80 -6.08
N LEU A 64 -6.23 -30.86 -5.27
CA LEU A 64 -6.13 -30.82 -3.82
C LEU A 64 -5.56 -32.11 -3.23
N GLN A 65 -5.94 -33.27 -3.78
CA GLN A 65 -5.37 -34.56 -3.40
C GLN A 65 -3.87 -34.62 -3.66
N GLN A 66 -3.44 -34.17 -4.85
CA GLN A 66 -2.02 -34.09 -5.18
C GLN A 66 -1.27 -33.15 -4.23
N ALA A 67 -1.86 -32.01 -3.88
CA ALA A 67 -1.22 -31.02 -3.01
C ALA A 67 -1.14 -31.45 -1.54
N LEU A 68 -2.14 -32.18 -1.05
CA LEU A 68 -2.22 -32.67 0.33
C LEU A 68 -1.65 -34.09 0.51
N ASN A 69 -1.40 -34.79 -0.60
CA ASN A 69 -0.95 -36.19 -0.64
C ASN A 69 -1.88 -37.12 0.16
N ILE A 70 -3.19 -37.04 -0.13
CA ILE A 70 -4.26 -37.81 0.53
C ILE A 70 -5.07 -38.63 -0.48
N SER A 71 -5.70 -39.70 0.00
CA SER A 71 -6.50 -40.63 -0.80
C SER A 71 -7.85 -40.06 -1.28
N ASN A 72 -8.53 -40.80 -2.16
CA ASN A 72 -9.90 -40.52 -2.59
C ASN A 72 -10.87 -40.56 -1.41
N GLU A 73 -10.72 -41.55 -0.53
CA GLU A 73 -11.59 -41.70 0.62
C GLU A 73 -11.40 -40.56 1.63
N GLU A 74 -10.15 -40.11 1.83
CA GLU A 74 -9.83 -39.00 2.74
C GLU A 74 -10.29 -37.64 2.20
N ILE A 75 -10.14 -37.36 0.90
CA ILE A 75 -10.62 -36.10 0.31
C ILE A 75 -12.16 -36.03 0.37
N ASP A 76 -12.85 -37.14 0.14
CA ASP A 76 -14.31 -37.18 0.17
C ASP A 76 -14.84 -37.01 1.61
N HIS A 77 -14.14 -37.59 2.60
CA HIS A 77 -14.44 -37.34 4.00
C HIS A 77 -14.25 -35.85 4.37
N LEU A 78 -13.19 -35.19 3.90
CA LEU A 78 -12.95 -33.77 4.16
C LEU A 78 -14.01 -32.88 3.50
N PHE A 79 -14.38 -33.15 2.24
CA PHE A 79 -15.44 -32.40 1.55
C PHE A 79 -16.79 -32.55 2.26
N LYS A 80 -17.07 -33.74 2.81
CA LYS A 80 -18.24 -34.03 3.64
C LYS A 80 -18.22 -33.28 4.97
N GLU A 81 -17.11 -33.33 5.70
CA GLU A 81 -16.92 -32.58 6.95
C GLU A 81 -17.08 -31.08 6.74
N TRP A 82 -16.63 -30.58 5.59
CA TRP A 82 -16.78 -29.19 5.19
C TRP A 82 -18.18 -28.83 4.68
N GLY A 83 -19.14 -29.75 4.65
CA GLY A 83 -20.49 -29.46 4.16
C GLY A 83 -20.52 -29.02 2.70
N LEU A 84 -19.59 -29.54 1.89
CA LEU A 84 -19.56 -29.35 0.43
C LEU A 84 -20.23 -30.52 -0.31
N GLU A 85 -20.97 -31.38 0.40
CA GLU A 85 -21.68 -32.53 -0.20
C GLU A 85 -22.65 -32.11 -1.32
N ALA A 86 -23.20 -30.89 -1.23
CA ALA A 86 -24.10 -30.31 -2.22
C ALA A 86 -23.39 -29.75 -3.46
N ILE A 87 -22.07 -29.51 -3.39
CA ILE A 87 -21.24 -29.18 -4.55
C ILE A 87 -20.98 -30.50 -5.23
N ARG A 88 -21.94 -30.90 -6.06
CA ARG A 88 -21.98 -32.24 -6.60
C ARG A 88 -20.77 -32.41 -7.51
N VAL A 89 -20.13 -33.57 -7.38
CA VAL A 89 -19.32 -34.14 -8.46
C VAL A 89 -20.32 -34.47 -9.58
N GLU A 90 -20.64 -33.48 -10.38
CA GLU A 90 -21.62 -33.59 -11.45
C GLU A 90 -21.02 -33.05 -12.75
N ASN A 91 -20.12 -33.85 -13.31
CA ASN A 91 -20.35 -34.21 -14.71
C ASN A 91 -21.39 -35.35 -14.66
N GLY A 92 -22.70 -35.07 -14.60
CA GLY A 92 -23.63 -36.18 -14.34
C GLY A 92 -25.12 -35.96 -14.46
N ILE A 93 -25.79 -35.34 -13.48
CA ILE A 93 -27.25 -35.41 -13.32
C ILE A 93 -27.96 -34.47 -14.30
N ALA A 94 -27.41 -33.31 -14.67
CA ALA A 94 -27.99 -32.52 -15.78
C ALA A 94 -28.01 -33.33 -17.10
N SER A 95 -26.88 -33.94 -17.49
CA SER A 95 -26.79 -34.78 -18.70
C SER A 95 -27.52 -36.12 -18.60
N GLN A 96 -27.68 -36.69 -17.39
CA GLN A 96 -28.38 -37.96 -17.17
C GLN A 96 -29.89 -37.78 -16.92
N ALA A 97 -30.35 -36.58 -16.53
CA ALA A 97 -31.75 -36.23 -16.35
C ALA A 97 -32.37 -35.53 -17.58
N GLY A 98 -31.60 -35.33 -18.66
CA GLY A 98 -32.06 -34.63 -19.86
C GLY A 98 -32.29 -33.12 -19.63
N ILE A 99 -31.65 -32.54 -18.63
CA ILE A 99 -31.64 -31.10 -18.40
C ILE A 99 -30.43 -30.54 -19.16
N ASP A 100 -30.69 -29.69 -20.15
CA ASP A 100 -29.63 -29.14 -20.98
C ASP A 100 -28.52 -28.49 -20.14
N PRO A 101 -27.24 -28.64 -20.53
CA PRO A 101 -26.14 -27.92 -19.90
C PRO A 101 -26.46 -26.42 -19.92
N VAL A 102 -25.88 -25.67 -18.97
CA VAL A 102 -25.99 -24.19 -18.92
C VAL A 102 -25.77 -23.62 -20.33
N THR A 103 -26.86 -23.26 -21.01
CA THR A 103 -26.83 -22.61 -22.32
C THR A 103 -27.04 -21.11 -22.11
N LEU A 104 -26.60 -20.29 -23.07
CA LEU A 104 -26.96 -18.86 -23.08
C LEU A 104 -28.48 -18.64 -23.06
N GLU A 105 -29.24 -19.64 -23.52
CA GLU A 105 -30.69 -19.65 -23.53
C GLU A 105 -31.30 -19.84 -22.13
N THR A 106 -30.61 -20.53 -21.22
CA THR A 106 -31.06 -20.71 -19.82
C THR A 106 -30.57 -19.62 -18.86
N HIS A 107 -29.65 -18.74 -19.31
CA HIS A 107 -29.09 -17.64 -18.51
C HIS A 107 -28.98 -16.33 -19.34
N PRO A 108 -30.10 -15.61 -19.54
CA PRO A 108 -30.13 -14.37 -20.32
C PRO A 108 -29.18 -13.27 -19.78
N GLU A 109 -28.89 -13.27 -18.49
CA GLU A 109 -27.92 -12.37 -17.85
C GLU A 109 -26.48 -12.55 -18.41
N LEU A 110 -26.09 -13.78 -18.77
CA LEU A 110 -24.80 -14.07 -19.40
C LEU A 110 -24.77 -13.61 -20.86
N GLY A 111 -25.88 -13.74 -21.59
CA GLY A 111 -26.03 -13.21 -22.94
C GLY A 111 -25.83 -11.69 -22.98
N GLN A 112 -26.48 -10.95 -22.07
CA GLN A 112 -26.33 -9.50 -21.97
C GLN A 112 -24.90 -9.04 -21.62
N ILE A 113 -24.18 -9.81 -20.78
CA ILE A 113 -22.76 -9.55 -20.47
C ILE A 113 -21.88 -9.77 -21.70
N ILE A 114 -22.13 -10.82 -22.48
CA ILE A 114 -21.40 -11.12 -23.71
C ILE A 114 -21.66 -10.05 -24.77
N ASP A 115 -22.93 -9.67 -24.98
CA ASP A 115 -23.30 -8.61 -25.94
C ASP A 115 -22.69 -7.26 -25.54
N SER A 116 -22.70 -6.93 -24.24
CA SER A 116 -22.05 -5.72 -23.74
C SER A 116 -20.53 -5.75 -23.93
N ALA A 117 -19.90 -6.92 -23.81
CA ALA A 117 -18.48 -7.10 -24.06
C ALA A 117 -18.14 -7.02 -25.55
N ILE A 118 -18.99 -7.55 -26.43
CA ILE A 118 -18.91 -7.39 -27.89
C ILE A 118 -18.98 -5.89 -28.23
N ASP A 119 -19.94 -5.16 -27.69
CA ASP A 119 -20.10 -3.73 -27.94
C ASP A 119 -18.92 -2.90 -27.42
N GLN A 120 -18.42 -3.23 -26.23
CA GLN A 120 -17.27 -2.55 -25.62
C GLN A 120 -15.98 -2.73 -26.42
N THR A 121 -15.80 -3.91 -27.02
CA THR A 121 -14.61 -4.28 -27.80
C THR A 121 -14.77 -4.10 -29.31
N LYS A 122 -15.91 -3.54 -29.75
CA LYS A 122 -16.26 -3.40 -31.18
C LYS A 122 -16.22 -4.74 -31.94
N GLY A 123 -16.59 -5.81 -31.25
CA GLY A 123 -16.66 -7.16 -31.79
C GLY A 123 -15.38 -7.98 -31.71
N GLU A 124 -14.30 -7.46 -31.08
CA GLU A 124 -13.04 -8.23 -30.95
C GLU A 124 -13.01 -9.14 -29.71
N LEU A 125 -13.85 -8.88 -28.70
CA LEU A 125 -13.89 -9.55 -27.38
C LEU A 125 -12.52 -9.66 -26.67
N ALA A 126 -11.55 -8.89 -27.14
CA ALA A 126 -10.24 -8.67 -26.57
C ALA A 126 -10.11 -7.19 -26.17
N ASN A 127 -9.19 -6.91 -25.24
CA ASN A 127 -9.02 -5.58 -24.66
C ASN A 127 -10.33 -5.05 -24.05
N LEU A 128 -10.98 -5.87 -23.23
CA LEU A 128 -12.20 -5.58 -22.47
C LEU A 128 -12.06 -4.29 -21.65
N THR A 129 -10.86 -3.91 -21.23
CA THR A 129 -10.65 -2.65 -20.49
C THR A 129 -10.46 -1.40 -21.37
N GLY A 130 -10.39 -1.56 -22.69
CA GLY A 130 -10.14 -0.48 -23.65
C GLY A 130 -8.78 0.21 -23.46
N THR A 131 -7.79 -0.49 -22.88
CA THR A 131 -6.50 0.09 -22.54
C THR A 131 -5.60 0.27 -23.77
N LEU A 132 -4.85 1.36 -23.77
CA LEU A 132 -3.85 1.72 -24.80
C LEU A 132 -2.41 1.61 -24.26
N GLY A 133 -2.20 0.82 -23.21
CA GLY A 133 -0.88 0.59 -22.64
C GLY A 133 0.05 -0.06 -23.66
N PHE A 134 1.27 0.47 -23.78
CA PHE A 134 2.31 0.09 -24.75
C PHE A 134 1.92 0.19 -26.23
N ALA A 135 0.76 0.79 -26.53
CA ALA A 135 0.37 1.07 -27.90
C ALA A 135 1.24 2.20 -28.47
N GLN A 136 1.65 2.06 -29.72
CA GLN A 136 2.43 3.06 -30.43
C GLN A 136 1.56 3.81 -31.44
N LYS A 137 1.93 5.04 -31.77
CA LYS A 137 1.31 5.80 -32.85
C LYS A 137 2.24 5.78 -34.06
N ILE A 138 1.94 4.93 -35.05
CA ILE A 138 2.71 4.81 -36.29
C ILE A 138 1.84 5.36 -37.43
N ASN A 139 2.34 6.36 -38.16
CA ASN A 139 1.62 7.01 -39.27
C ASN A 139 0.19 7.47 -38.90
N GLY A 140 0.03 8.00 -37.68
CA GLY A 140 -1.27 8.47 -37.19
C GLY A 140 -2.20 7.38 -36.65
N LYS A 141 -1.88 6.10 -36.86
CA LYS A 141 -2.66 4.94 -36.42
C LYS A 141 -2.12 4.36 -35.12
N ILE A 142 -3.01 3.85 -34.29
CA ILE A 142 -2.66 3.11 -33.08
C ILE A 142 -2.23 1.70 -33.49
N VAL A 143 -1.05 1.28 -33.05
CA VAL A 143 -0.49 -0.05 -33.29
C VAL A 143 -0.22 -0.73 -31.96
N PHE A 144 -0.76 -1.94 -31.78
CA PHE A 144 -0.56 -2.76 -30.60
C PHE A 144 0.70 -3.63 -30.78
N THR A 145 1.66 -3.47 -29.88
CA THR A 145 2.88 -4.29 -29.76
C THR A 145 2.61 -5.58 -28.98
N GLU A 146 3.52 -6.55 -29.05
CA GLU A 146 3.49 -7.77 -28.22
C GLU A 146 3.30 -7.45 -26.72
N LEU A 147 3.98 -6.41 -26.23
CA LEU A 147 3.88 -6.00 -24.83
C LEU A 147 2.50 -5.39 -24.51
N SER A 148 1.88 -4.70 -25.47
CA SER A 148 0.51 -4.21 -25.32
C SER A 148 -0.51 -5.34 -25.32
N GLN A 149 -0.32 -6.36 -26.15
CA GLN A 149 -1.19 -7.54 -26.20
C GLN A 149 -1.09 -8.36 -24.91
N TYR A 150 0.12 -8.55 -24.39
CA TYR A 150 0.32 -9.17 -23.07
C TYR A 150 -0.41 -8.40 -21.97
N PHE A 151 -0.29 -7.06 -21.95
CA PHE A 151 -0.98 -6.23 -20.98
C PHE A 151 -2.51 -6.31 -21.13
N GLN A 152 -3.02 -6.30 -22.37
CA GLN A 152 -4.45 -6.43 -22.67
C GLN A 152 -5.00 -7.77 -22.23
N LYS A 153 -4.35 -8.89 -22.60
CA LYS A 153 -4.76 -10.24 -22.16
C LYS A 153 -4.86 -10.35 -20.65
N GLU A 154 -3.86 -9.80 -19.94
CA GLU A 154 -3.86 -9.80 -18.48
C GLU A 154 -4.97 -8.90 -17.90
N MET A 155 -5.31 -7.78 -18.55
CA MET A 155 -6.44 -6.94 -18.12
C MET A 155 -7.80 -7.58 -18.41
N ASP A 156 -7.93 -8.31 -19.52
CA ASP A 156 -9.14 -9.08 -19.85
C ASP A 156 -9.36 -10.18 -18.81
N PHE A 157 -8.28 -10.86 -18.44
CA PHE A 157 -8.33 -11.87 -17.39
C PHE A 157 -8.75 -11.27 -16.04
N VAL A 158 -8.19 -10.12 -15.65
CA VAL A 158 -8.61 -9.41 -14.43
C VAL A 158 -10.08 -9.00 -14.48
N GLN A 159 -10.55 -8.53 -15.64
CA GLN A 159 -11.93 -8.15 -15.84
C GLN A 159 -12.87 -9.35 -15.64
N LEU A 160 -12.52 -10.49 -16.22
CA LEU A 160 -13.26 -11.74 -16.06
C LEU A 160 -13.27 -12.24 -14.61
N GLN A 161 -12.14 -12.20 -13.92
CA GLN A 161 -12.04 -12.58 -12.50
C GLN A 161 -12.96 -11.76 -11.59
N VAL A 162 -13.12 -10.48 -11.90
CA VAL A 162 -13.98 -9.55 -11.15
C VAL A 162 -15.45 -9.77 -11.51
N GLN A 163 -15.78 -9.86 -12.79
CA GLN A 163 -17.16 -9.96 -13.27
C GLN A 163 -17.81 -11.30 -12.92
N SER A 164 -17.05 -12.39 -12.96
CA SER A 164 -17.50 -13.71 -12.48
C SER A 164 -17.74 -13.75 -10.96
N GLY A 165 -17.25 -12.74 -10.22
CA GLY A 165 -17.28 -12.71 -8.77
C GLY A 165 -16.23 -13.61 -8.10
N VAL A 166 -15.39 -14.30 -8.87
CA VAL A 166 -14.33 -15.20 -8.34
C VAL A 166 -13.34 -14.44 -7.44
N LEU A 167 -13.08 -13.16 -7.72
CA LEU A 167 -12.25 -12.28 -6.89
C LEU A 167 -12.85 -10.87 -6.76
N ASP A 168 -12.60 -10.24 -5.61
CA ASP A 168 -12.79 -8.79 -5.48
C ASP A 168 -11.73 -8.01 -6.27
N TYR A 169 -12.06 -6.77 -6.64
CA TYR A 169 -11.17 -5.86 -7.38
C TYR A 169 -9.75 -5.77 -6.79
N ASN A 170 -9.59 -5.68 -5.47
CA ASN A 170 -8.28 -5.49 -4.87
C ASN A 170 -7.45 -6.77 -4.90
N SER A 171 -8.08 -7.94 -4.82
CA SER A 171 -7.40 -9.23 -4.96
C SER A 171 -6.95 -9.45 -6.40
N ALA A 172 -7.84 -9.24 -7.38
CA ALA A 172 -7.52 -9.42 -8.80
C ALA A 172 -6.39 -8.48 -9.26
N ILE A 173 -6.48 -7.19 -8.94
CA ILE A 173 -5.42 -6.20 -9.23
C ILE A 173 -4.08 -6.62 -8.61
N ARG A 174 -4.08 -7.06 -7.36
CA ARG A 174 -2.83 -7.40 -6.65
C ARG A 174 -2.14 -8.60 -7.27
N GLN A 175 -2.90 -9.63 -7.64
CA GLN A 175 -2.35 -10.82 -8.27
C GLN A 175 -1.84 -10.54 -9.68
N SER A 176 -2.58 -9.74 -10.44
CA SER A 176 -2.19 -9.30 -11.79
C SER A 176 -0.90 -8.49 -11.78
N VAL A 177 -0.81 -7.49 -10.90
CA VAL A 177 0.42 -6.72 -10.69
C VAL A 177 1.58 -7.63 -10.31
N LYS A 178 1.33 -8.67 -9.48
CA LYS A 178 2.36 -9.64 -9.11
C LYS A 178 2.84 -10.44 -10.33
N ARG A 179 1.94 -11.04 -11.11
CA ARG A 179 2.28 -11.83 -12.31
C ARG A 179 3.14 -11.04 -13.29
N MET A 180 2.68 -9.84 -13.65
CA MET A 180 3.39 -8.97 -14.57
C MET A 180 4.70 -8.40 -13.99
N ALA A 181 4.76 -8.14 -12.69
CA ALA A 181 6.02 -7.69 -12.08
C ALA A 181 7.03 -8.85 -11.95
N ASP A 182 6.58 -10.07 -11.71
CA ASP A 182 7.46 -11.24 -11.73
C ASP A 182 8.08 -11.46 -13.13
N SER A 183 7.37 -11.11 -14.21
CA SER A 183 7.89 -11.15 -15.60
C SER A 183 8.73 -9.92 -16.00
N GLY A 184 8.99 -9.00 -15.08
CA GLY A 184 9.88 -7.84 -15.29
C GLY A 184 9.18 -6.52 -15.61
N LEU A 185 7.84 -6.51 -15.78
CA LEU A 185 7.11 -5.27 -16.05
C LEU A 185 7.05 -4.36 -14.82
N ARG A 186 7.36 -3.07 -14.97
CA ARG A 186 7.37 -2.09 -13.85
C ARG A 186 6.54 -0.85 -14.11
N THR A 187 6.50 -0.43 -15.37
CA THR A 187 5.77 0.74 -15.86
C THR A 187 4.96 0.37 -17.09
N VAL A 188 3.90 1.14 -17.34
CA VAL A 188 3.08 1.07 -18.55
C VAL A 188 3.13 2.44 -19.21
N ASP A 189 3.63 2.46 -20.43
CA ASP A 189 3.78 3.67 -21.23
C ASP A 189 2.59 3.82 -22.17
N TYR A 190 2.14 5.05 -22.38
CA TYR A 190 1.00 5.35 -23.24
C TYR A 190 1.47 6.24 -24.38
N ALA A 191 0.87 6.08 -25.57
CA ALA A 191 1.18 6.90 -26.75
C ALA A 191 1.06 8.42 -26.53
N SER A 192 0.34 8.85 -25.48
CA SER A 192 0.26 10.25 -25.06
C SER A 192 1.57 10.80 -24.44
N GLY A 193 2.60 9.97 -24.26
CA GLY A 193 3.82 10.32 -23.51
C GLY A 193 3.66 10.17 -22.00
N TRP A 194 2.48 9.80 -21.51
CA TRP A 194 2.25 9.55 -20.10
C TRP A 194 2.71 8.14 -19.71
N SER A 195 3.45 8.01 -18.60
CA SER A 195 3.84 6.72 -18.03
C SER A 195 3.25 6.54 -16.63
N ASN A 196 2.78 5.33 -16.34
CA ASN A 196 2.32 4.95 -15.01
C ASN A 196 3.14 3.79 -14.48
N HIS A 197 3.32 3.75 -13.16
CA HIS A 197 3.69 2.48 -12.54
C HIS A 197 2.59 1.43 -12.77
N LEU A 198 3.01 0.18 -12.91
CA LEU A 198 2.14 -0.94 -13.25
C LEU A 198 0.91 -1.05 -12.33
N ASP A 199 1.09 -0.91 -11.02
CA ASP A 199 0.01 -0.93 -10.03
C ASP A 199 -1.07 0.14 -10.24
N VAL A 200 -0.68 1.31 -10.77
CA VAL A 200 -1.59 2.40 -11.11
C VAL A 200 -2.31 2.11 -12.43
N ALA A 201 -1.58 1.61 -13.42
CA ALA A 201 -2.13 1.29 -14.73
C ALA A 201 -3.20 0.19 -14.65
N VAL A 202 -2.88 -0.93 -13.97
CA VAL A 202 -3.80 -2.06 -13.77
C VAL A 202 -5.06 -1.61 -13.06
N ARG A 203 -4.92 -0.97 -11.89
CA ARG A 203 -6.09 -0.50 -11.12
C ARG A 203 -7.00 0.42 -11.93
N ARG A 204 -6.42 1.33 -12.72
CA ARG A 204 -7.20 2.26 -13.54
C ARG A 204 -7.92 1.52 -14.67
N ALA A 205 -7.23 0.62 -15.37
CA ALA A 205 -7.80 -0.16 -16.46
C ALA A 205 -8.98 -1.01 -15.95
N THR A 206 -8.79 -1.75 -14.85
CA THR A 206 -9.84 -2.58 -14.25
C THR A 206 -11.06 -1.76 -13.83
N LEU A 207 -10.87 -0.69 -13.05
CA LEU A 207 -12.02 0.08 -12.54
C LEU A 207 -12.75 0.87 -13.64
N THR A 208 -12.01 1.37 -14.63
CA THR A 208 -12.61 2.09 -15.76
C THR A 208 -13.34 1.11 -16.69
N GLY A 209 -12.73 -0.03 -17.01
CA GLY A 209 -13.34 -1.06 -17.85
C GLY A 209 -14.60 -1.65 -17.25
N ALA A 210 -14.60 -1.95 -15.94
CA ALA A 210 -15.80 -2.41 -15.24
C ALA A 210 -16.90 -1.36 -15.20
N ASN A 211 -16.56 -0.08 -14.98
CA ASN A 211 -17.55 0.99 -15.04
C ASN A 211 -18.13 1.14 -16.46
N GLN A 212 -17.29 1.04 -17.50
CA GLN A 212 -17.76 1.09 -18.89
C GLN A 212 -18.71 -0.06 -19.23
N MET A 213 -18.40 -1.28 -18.79
CA MET A 213 -19.27 -2.44 -19.00
C MET A 213 -20.63 -2.28 -18.32
N SER A 214 -20.65 -1.78 -17.07
CA SER A 214 -21.89 -1.46 -16.36
C SER A 214 -22.78 -0.51 -17.19
N GLY A 215 -22.17 0.49 -17.83
CA GLY A 215 -22.89 1.41 -18.71
C GLY A 215 -23.47 0.74 -19.95
N LYS A 216 -22.71 -0.18 -20.56
CA LYS A 216 -23.16 -0.95 -21.72
C LYS A 216 -24.35 -1.85 -21.40
N LEU A 217 -24.34 -2.49 -20.23
CA LEU A 217 -25.49 -3.26 -19.74
C LEU A 217 -26.72 -2.39 -19.54
N THR A 218 -26.57 -1.21 -18.91
CA THR A 218 -27.66 -0.24 -18.76
C THR A 218 -28.19 0.24 -20.11
N ASP A 219 -27.28 0.50 -21.07
CA ASP A 219 -27.63 0.91 -22.43
C ASP A 219 -28.46 -0.17 -23.14
N ALA A 220 -28.01 -1.43 -23.10
CA ALA A 220 -28.72 -2.57 -23.71
C ALA A 220 -30.12 -2.77 -23.11
N LEU A 221 -30.22 -2.76 -21.77
CA LEU A 221 -31.53 -2.84 -21.09
C LEU A 221 -32.44 -1.67 -21.48
N GLY A 222 -31.87 -0.48 -21.63
CA GLY A 222 -32.63 0.69 -22.05
C GLY A 222 -33.18 0.55 -23.47
N GLU A 223 -32.40 -0.03 -24.39
CA GLU A 223 -32.86 -0.30 -25.75
C GLU A 223 -33.96 -1.36 -25.80
N GLU A 224 -33.80 -2.46 -25.04
CA GLU A 224 -34.81 -3.51 -24.89
C GLU A 224 -36.14 -2.95 -24.36
N MET A 225 -36.06 -2.09 -23.35
CA MET A 225 -37.23 -1.48 -22.70
C MET A 225 -37.73 -0.19 -23.37
N ALA A 226 -37.23 0.13 -24.57
CA ALA A 226 -37.53 1.36 -25.30
C ALA A 226 -37.38 2.66 -24.48
N CYS A 227 -36.43 2.68 -23.55
CA CYS A 227 -36.10 3.81 -22.69
C CYS A 227 -34.96 4.65 -23.28
N ASN A 228 -35.22 5.92 -23.57
CA ASN A 228 -34.22 6.85 -24.13
C ASN A 228 -33.57 7.77 -23.09
N PHE A 229 -34.00 7.78 -21.82
CA PHE A 229 -33.48 8.71 -20.82
C PHE A 229 -32.72 7.98 -19.73
N VAL A 230 -31.70 8.65 -19.19
CA VAL A 230 -30.91 8.12 -18.09
C VAL A 230 -30.70 9.17 -17.02
N GLU A 231 -30.74 8.78 -15.76
CA GLU A 231 -30.29 9.62 -14.65
C GLU A 231 -28.84 9.27 -14.30
N VAL A 232 -27.96 10.27 -14.36
CA VAL A 232 -26.56 10.10 -13.98
C VAL A 232 -26.43 10.15 -12.46
N THR A 233 -25.67 9.21 -11.90
CA THR A 233 -25.51 9.14 -10.45
C THR A 233 -24.78 10.35 -9.88
N ALA A 234 -24.99 10.67 -8.60
CA ALA A 234 -24.27 11.73 -7.90
C ALA A 234 -23.51 11.19 -6.68
N HIS A 235 -22.37 11.81 -6.37
CA HIS A 235 -21.60 11.50 -5.17
C HIS A 235 -20.79 12.70 -4.68
N ALA A 236 -20.51 12.75 -3.38
CA ALA A 236 -19.56 13.71 -2.82
C ALA A 236 -18.16 13.60 -3.46
N GLY A 237 -17.51 14.74 -3.67
CA GLY A 237 -16.18 14.86 -4.23
C GLY A 237 -16.13 14.51 -5.71
N ALA A 238 -17.21 14.78 -6.43
CA ALA A 238 -17.17 14.86 -7.89
C ALA A 238 -16.12 15.90 -8.32
N ARG A 239 -15.51 15.68 -9.47
CA ARG A 239 -14.52 16.62 -10.00
C ARG A 239 -15.24 17.93 -10.29
N ASN A 240 -14.93 18.97 -9.52
CA ASN A 240 -15.51 20.32 -9.61
C ASN A 240 -14.60 21.31 -10.35
N THR A 241 -13.57 20.80 -11.05
CA THR A 241 -12.55 21.60 -11.75
C THR A 241 -12.63 21.36 -13.26
N GLY A 242 -12.18 22.35 -14.04
CA GLY A 242 -12.27 22.33 -15.51
C GLY A 242 -13.62 22.85 -16.02
N SER A 243 -13.85 22.70 -17.33
CA SER A 243 -15.07 23.15 -18.00
C SER A 243 -15.72 22.01 -18.80
N GLY A 244 -17.03 22.17 -19.08
CA GLY A 244 -17.81 21.20 -19.84
C GLY A 244 -17.73 19.79 -19.23
N PRO A 245 -17.51 18.74 -20.04
CA PRO A 245 -17.41 17.35 -19.59
C PRO A 245 -16.41 17.09 -18.47
N ALA A 246 -15.36 17.91 -18.36
CA ALA A 246 -14.35 17.76 -17.33
C ALA A 246 -14.86 18.16 -15.93
N ASN A 247 -15.90 18.99 -15.82
CA ASN A 247 -16.52 19.32 -14.54
C ASN A 247 -17.66 18.34 -14.24
N HIS A 248 -17.34 17.26 -13.54
CA HIS A 248 -18.30 16.20 -13.22
C HIS A 248 -19.40 16.66 -12.27
N ALA A 249 -19.07 17.59 -11.36
CA ALA A 249 -20.05 18.15 -10.43
C ALA A 249 -21.19 18.91 -11.16
N SER A 250 -20.92 19.49 -12.33
CA SER A 250 -21.94 20.24 -13.08
C SER A 250 -23.04 19.38 -13.70
N TRP A 251 -22.77 18.10 -13.94
CA TRP A 251 -23.67 17.20 -14.67
C TRP A 251 -24.21 16.02 -13.85
N GLN A 252 -23.66 15.75 -12.66
CA GLN A 252 -24.12 14.65 -11.79
C GLN A 252 -25.57 14.87 -11.30
N GLY A 253 -26.29 13.77 -11.05
CA GLY A 253 -27.64 13.79 -10.46
C GLY A 253 -28.75 14.32 -11.35
N LYS A 254 -28.49 14.43 -12.66
CA LYS A 254 -29.41 14.99 -13.66
C LYS A 254 -29.79 13.93 -14.68
N VAL A 255 -30.93 14.16 -15.34
CA VAL A 255 -31.48 13.30 -16.38
C VAL A 255 -31.09 13.80 -17.76
N TYR A 256 -30.74 12.88 -18.65
CA TYR A 256 -30.28 13.16 -20.00
C TYR A 256 -30.94 12.24 -21.02
N ALA A 257 -31.08 12.72 -22.25
CA ALA A 257 -31.45 11.87 -23.38
C ALA A 257 -30.21 11.13 -23.92
N ARG A 258 -30.31 9.80 -24.06
CA ARG A 258 -29.26 8.95 -24.66
C ARG A 258 -29.11 9.26 -26.14
N LYS A 259 -30.22 9.28 -26.89
CA LYS A 259 -30.30 9.64 -28.32
C LYS A 259 -31.09 10.95 -28.47
N GLY A 260 -30.59 11.88 -29.29
CA GLY A 260 -31.19 13.21 -29.48
C GLY A 260 -31.11 14.10 -28.23
N GLU A 261 -31.95 15.12 -28.17
CA GLU A 261 -32.12 16.03 -27.02
C GLU A 261 -33.55 16.59 -27.00
N THR A 262 -34.04 16.95 -25.82
CA THR A 262 -35.26 17.75 -25.63
C THR A 262 -34.93 19.04 -24.86
N PRO A 263 -35.85 20.03 -24.80
CA PRO A 263 -35.64 21.22 -23.96
C PRO A 263 -35.37 20.89 -22.48
N GLU A 264 -36.00 19.83 -21.96
CA GLU A 264 -35.88 19.37 -20.58
C GLU A 264 -34.69 18.44 -20.37
N TYR A 265 -34.38 17.59 -21.35
CA TYR A 265 -33.36 16.54 -21.26
C TYR A 265 -32.32 16.71 -22.36
N PRO A 266 -31.20 17.39 -22.08
CA PRO A 266 -30.14 17.56 -23.07
C PRO A 266 -29.45 16.23 -23.38
N ASN A 267 -28.72 16.19 -24.50
CA ASN A 267 -28.03 14.97 -24.91
C ASN A 267 -26.92 14.57 -23.92
N LEU A 268 -26.92 13.30 -23.51
CA LEU A 268 -25.96 12.72 -22.55
C LEU A 268 -24.51 12.92 -22.98
N ALA A 269 -24.16 12.54 -24.21
CA ALA A 269 -22.79 12.62 -24.70
C ALA A 269 -22.33 14.07 -24.86
N LYS A 270 -23.21 14.96 -25.33
CA LYS A 270 -22.92 16.39 -25.51
C LYS A 270 -22.59 17.09 -24.19
N VAL A 271 -23.36 16.85 -23.13
CA VAL A 271 -23.17 17.53 -21.83
C VAL A 271 -22.08 16.86 -20.99
N THR A 272 -22.11 15.53 -20.91
CA THR A 272 -21.24 14.80 -19.98
C THR A 272 -19.93 14.33 -20.62
N GLY A 273 -19.82 14.42 -21.95
CA GLY A 273 -18.71 13.85 -22.71
C GLY A 273 -18.64 12.32 -22.64
N TYR A 274 -19.77 11.63 -22.49
CA TYR A 274 -19.84 10.17 -22.55
C TYR A 274 -19.12 9.65 -23.81
N GLY A 275 -18.26 8.63 -23.62
CA GLY A 275 -17.38 8.11 -24.68
C GLY A 275 -16.03 8.83 -24.82
N THR A 276 -15.78 9.90 -24.05
CA THR A 276 -14.49 10.60 -24.02
C THR A 276 -13.68 10.27 -22.76
N GLY A 277 -12.35 10.44 -22.81
CA GLY A 277 -11.48 10.19 -21.66
C GLY A 277 -11.75 11.10 -20.45
N ALA A 278 -12.19 12.34 -20.66
CA ALA A 278 -12.42 13.29 -19.57
C ALA A 278 -13.84 13.23 -18.98
N GLY A 279 -14.82 12.73 -19.75
CA GLY A 279 -16.25 12.76 -19.43
C GLY A 279 -16.76 11.57 -18.61
N LEU A 280 -18.09 11.39 -18.64
CA LEU A 280 -18.80 10.29 -17.99
C LEU A 280 -18.28 8.92 -18.43
N LYS A 281 -18.07 8.01 -17.46
CA LYS A 281 -17.40 6.71 -17.62
C LYS A 281 -16.00 6.76 -18.28
N GLY A 282 -15.39 7.95 -18.31
CA GLY A 282 -14.00 8.18 -18.71
C GLY A 282 -12.99 7.86 -17.60
N TRP A 283 -11.74 8.34 -17.77
CA TRP A 283 -10.61 8.00 -16.91
C TRP A 283 -10.86 8.30 -15.43
N ASN A 284 -10.91 7.25 -14.60
CA ASN A 284 -11.18 7.32 -13.16
C ASN A 284 -12.50 8.01 -12.79
N CYS A 285 -13.47 8.08 -13.73
CA CYS A 285 -14.82 8.52 -13.42
C CYS A 285 -15.51 7.46 -12.56
N ARG A 286 -16.17 7.88 -11.49
CA ARG A 286 -16.91 7.00 -10.56
C ARG A 286 -18.42 7.06 -10.77
N HIS A 287 -18.88 7.94 -11.65
CA HIS A 287 -20.29 8.07 -11.97
C HIS A 287 -20.73 6.90 -12.84
N ASP A 288 -21.96 6.49 -12.61
CA ASP A 288 -22.74 5.57 -13.40
C ASP A 288 -24.01 6.29 -13.86
N TYR A 289 -24.91 5.59 -14.54
CA TYR A 289 -26.24 6.08 -14.85
C TYR A 289 -27.22 4.91 -14.94
N ASN A 290 -28.49 5.19 -14.68
CA ASN A 290 -29.59 4.22 -14.74
C ASN A 290 -30.65 4.69 -15.72
N ASN A 291 -31.39 3.76 -16.33
CA ASN A 291 -32.55 4.08 -17.16
C ASN A 291 -33.60 4.86 -16.35
N PHE A 292 -34.17 5.90 -16.97
CA PHE A 292 -35.12 6.81 -16.37
C PHE A 292 -36.33 6.97 -17.30
N TRP A 293 -37.55 6.80 -16.79
CA TRP A 293 -38.78 6.93 -17.57
C TRP A 293 -39.51 8.22 -17.17
N PRO A 294 -39.46 9.29 -17.98
CA PRO A 294 -40.19 10.52 -17.67
C PRO A 294 -41.68 10.25 -17.43
N GLY A 295 -42.20 10.80 -16.34
CA GLY A 295 -43.59 10.60 -15.90
C GLY A 295 -43.84 9.36 -15.03
N TYR A 296 -42.85 8.46 -14.89
CA TYR A 296 -42.93 7.27 -14.03
C TYR A 296 -41.79 7.20 -13.01
N SER A 297 -40.57 7.55 -13.43
CA SER A 297 -39.40 7.61 -12.56
C SER A 297 -39.36 8.94 -11.81
N GLU A 298 -39.03 8.86 -10.53
CA GLU A 298 -38.66 10.02 -9.72
C GLU A 298 -37.13 10.17 -9.74
N ARG A 299 -36.64 11.42 -9.73
CA ARG A 299 -35.20 11.67 -9.63
C ARG A 299 -34.69 11.18 -8.29
N THR A 300 -33.54 10.51 -8.30
CA THR A 300 -32.87 10.02 -7.10
C THR A 300 -32.34 11.17 -6.24
N TRP A 301 -31.98 12.30 -6.85
CA TRP A 301 -31.48 13.48 -6.16
C TRP A 301 -32.30 14.73 -6.47
N THR A 302 -32.73 15.41 -5.42
CA THR A 302 -33.27 16.76 -5.49
C THR A 302 -32.17 17.78 -5.77
N ASP A 303 -32.55 18.96 -6.27
CA ASP A 303 -31.57 20.03 -6.52
C ASP A 303 -30.94 20.56 -5.21
N GLU A 304 -31.68 20.52 -4.09
CA GLU A 304 -31.16 20.87 -2.77
C GLU A 304 -30.12 19.85 -2.27
N GLU A 305 -30.36 18.56 -2.45
CA GLU A 305 -29.39 17.52 -2.11
C GLU A 305 -28.12 17.63 -2.97
N LEU A 306 -28.25 17.94 -4.27
CA LEU A 306 -27.08 18.15 -5.13
C LEU A 306 -26.28 19.39 -4.76
N ALA A 307 -26.94 20.47 -4.35
CA ALA A 307 -26.28 21.68 -3.88
C ALA A 307 -25.49 21.44 -2.58
N ASN A 308 -25.94 20.51 -1.74
CA ASN A 308 -25.37 20.21 -0.43
C ASN A 308 -24.66 18.84 -0.36
N ILE A 309 -24.40 18.20 -1.50
CA ILE A 309 -23.84 16.83 -1.56
C ILE A 309 -22.40 16.76 -1.03
N ASP A 310 -21.65 17.85 -1.17
CA ASP A 310 -20.29 17.95 -0.66
C ASP A 310 -20.31 18.41 0.80
N PRO A 311 -19.53 17.76 1.69
CA PRO A 311 -19.35 18.27 3.04
C PRO A 311 -18.69 19.66 3.00
N PRO A 312 -18.93 20.50 4.03
CA PRO A 312 -18.38 21.83 4.08
C PRO A 312 -16.84 21.81 4.01
N PRO A 313 -16.21 22.83 3.39
CA PRO A 313 -14.76 22.93 3.34
C PRO A 313 -14.12 22.91 4.73
N PHE A 314 -12.88 22.43 4.81
CA PHE A 314 -12.13 22.39 6.07
C PHE A 314 -10.68 22.87 5.89
N SER A 315 -10.11 23.34 7.00
CA SER A 315 -8.72 23.77 7.07
C SER A 315 -7.81 22.66 7.58
N TYR A 316 -6.64 22.50 6.95
CA TYR A 316 -5.57 21.64 7.46
C TYR A 316 -4.21 22.27 7.22
N LYS A 317 -3.48 22.53 8.31
CA LYS A 317 -2.15 23.17 8.31
C LYS A 317 -2.12 24.48 7.51
N GLY A 318 -3.13 25.34 7.72
CA GLY A 318 -3.22 26.66 7.11
C GLY A 318 -3.65 26.66 5.64
N LYS A 319 -4.18 25.55 5.12
CA LYS A 319 -4.75 25.46 3.78
C LYS A 319 -6.18 24.94 3.84
N GLU A 320 -7.07 25.60 3.10
CA GLU A 320 -8.46 25.18 2.89
C GLU A 320 -8.56 24.09 1.82
N TYR A 321 -9.49 23.16 2.04
CA TYR A 321 -9.80 22.06 1.13
C TYR A 321 -11.31 21.90 1.00
N ASP A 322 -11.80 21.92 -0.23
CA ASP A 322 -13.08 21.28 -0.56
C ASP A 322 -12.92 19.75 -0.60
N HIS A 323 -14.04 19.01 -0.70
CA HIS A 323 -14.01 17.56 -0.64
C HIS A 323 -13.26 16.91 -1.81
N TYR A 324 -13.30 17.50 -3.02
CA TYR A 324 -12.55 17.01 -4.17
C TYR A 324 -11.03 17.20 -3.98
N ALA A 325 -10.60 18.38 -3.59
CA ALA A 325 -9.21 18.73 -3.28
C ALA A 325 -8.66 17.88 -2.14
N ALA A 326 -9.49 17.57 -1.13
CA ALA A 326 -9.14 16.66 -0.05
C ALA A 326 -8.85 15.25 -0.57
N ASN A 327 -9.72 14.71 -1.43
CA ASN A 327 -9.48 13.42 -2.10
C ASN A 327 -8.19 13.44 -2.94
N GLN A 328 -7.89 14.54 -3.64
CA GLN A 328 -6.63 14.68 -4.40
C GLN A 328 -5.39 14.75 -3.50
N ARG A 329 -5.50 15.44 -2.36
CA ARG A 329 -4.44 15.51 -1.36
C ARG A 329 -4.16 14.15 -0.73
N GLN A 330 -5.22 13.40 -0.36
CA GLN A 330 -5.09 12.02 0.10
C GLN A 330 -4.33 11.15 -0.93
N ARG A 331 -4.71 11.20 -2.21
CA ARG A 331 -4.02 10.48 -3.31
C ARG A 331 -2.56 10.90 -3.47
N THR A 332 -2.22 12.16 -3.20
CA THR A 332 -0.84 12.67 -3.25
C THR A 332 0.01 12.07 -2.12
N ILE A 333 -0.52 11.97 -0.91
CA ILE A 333 0.15 11.29 0.20
C ILE A 333 0.32 9.79 -0.11
N GLU A 334 -0.71 9.14 -0.66
CA GLU A 334 -0.62 7.73 -1.09
C GLU A 334 0.48 7.50 -2.13
N ARG A 335 0.61 8.39 -3.14
CA ARG A 335 1.71 8.34 -4.12
C ARG A 335 3.07 8.48 -3.45
N ALA A 336 3.21 9.41 -2.50
CA ALA A 336 4.45 9.61 -1.77
C ALA A 336 4.83 8.37 -0.94
N ILE A 337 3.87 7.72 -0.29
CA ILE A 337 4.05 6.46 0.43
C ILE A 337 4.53 5.36 -0.52
N ARG A 338 3.88 5.20 -1.68
CA ARG A 338 4.29 4.19 -2.67
C ARG A 338 5.71 4.44 -3.17
N LYS A 339 6.08 5.70 -3.44
CA LYS A 339 7.45 6.07 -3.83
C LYS A 339 8.46 5.64 -2.76
N THR A 340 8.24 6.02 -1.49
CA THR A 340 9.16 5.65 -0.40
C THR A 340 9.25 4.13 -0.20
N LYS A 341 8.15 3.39 -0.39
CA LYS A 341 8.19 1.92 -0.35
C LYS A 341 9.05 1.32 -1.46
N ARG A 342 9.02 1.89 -2.67
CA ARG A 342 9.92 1.47 -3.78
C ARG A 342 11.38 1.80 -3.47
N GLU A 343 11.65 3.00 -2.92
CA GLU A 343 12.99 3.39 -2.43
C GLU A 343 13.52 2.38 -1.41
N LEU A 344 12.71 1.99 -0.41
CA LEU A 344 13.09 1.00 0.61
C LEU A 344 13.43 -0.39 0.02
N ILE A 345 12.71 -0.83 -1.01
CA ILE A 345 13.04 -2.08 -1.72
C ILE A 345 14.42 -1.95 -2.37
N GLY A 346 14.68 -0.84 -3.07
CA GLY A 346 15.96 -0.57 -3.71
C GLY A 346 17.12 -0.51 -2.72
N TYR A 347 16.96 0.22 -1.61
CA TYR A 347 18.00 0.34 -0.58
C TYR A 347 18.27 -0.98 0.15
N ASP A 348 17.25 -1.80 0.41
CA ASP A 348 17.46 -3.13 1.00
C ASP A 348 18.25 -4.05 0.06
N ALA A 349 17.95 -4.00 -1.25
CA ALA A 349 18.66 -4.77 -2.26
C ALA A 349 20.11 -4.30 -2.45
N ALA A 350 20.35 -2.99 -2.37
CA ALA A 350 21.69 -2.40 -2.46
C ALA A 350 22.52 -2.54 -1.17
N GLY A 351 21.90 -2.96 -0.05
CA GLY A 351 22.57 -3.00 1.25
C GLY A 351 22.84 -1.63 1.89
N ASP A 352 22.23 -0.57 1.37
CA ASP A 352 22.40 0.81 1.86
C ASP A 352 21.57 1.04 3.14
N LYS A 353 22.20 0.76 4.29
CA LYS A 353 21.55 0.86 5.61
C LYS A 353 21.19 2.28 5.99
N GLU A 354 21.98 3.27 5.57
CA GLU A 354 21.76 4.67 5.93
C GLU A 354 20.54 5.22 5.18
N ALA A 355 20.52 5.08 3.85
CA ALA A 355 19.37 5.48 3.04
C ALA A 355 18.10 4.71 3.41
N PHE A 356 18.23 3.41 3.71
CA PHE A 356 17.12 2.60 4.20
C PHE A 356 16.55 3.13 5.53
N THR A 357 17.41 3.52 6.47
CA THR A 357 16.98 4.07 7.76
C THR A 357 16.29 5.43 7.59
N ALA A 358 16.87 6.32 6.78
CA ALA A 358 16.28 7.61 6.47
C ALA A 358 14.89 7.48 5.79
N ALA A 359 14.78 6.59 4.80
CA ALA A 359 13.53 6.29 4.12
C ALA A 359 12.50 5.65 5.06
N SER A 360 12.94 4.86 6.05
CA SER A 360 12.06 4.25 7.06
C SER A 360 11.40 5.30 7.95
N ILE A 361 12.17 6.30 8.38
CA ILE A 361 11.65 7.44 9.16
C ILE A 361 10.68 8.27 8.30
N LYS A 362 11.05 8.57 7.05
CA LYS A 362 10.21 9.28 6.07
C LYS A 362 8.87 8.55 5.86
N LEU A 363 8.89 7.23 5.68
CA LEU A 363 7.67 6.43 5.49
C LEU A 363 6.74 6.52 6.71
N GLN A 364 7.30 6.49 7.93
CA GLN A 364 6.49 6.64 9.14
C GLN A 364 5.82 8.01 9.22
N ARG A 365 6.56 9.09 8.92
CA ARG A 365 6.00 10.45 8.88
C ARG A 365 4.88 10.57 7.83
N GLN A 366 5.07 9.97 6.65
CA GLN A 366 4.05 9.96 5.60
C GLN A 366 2.79 9.18 6.02
N ARG A 367 2.93 8.06 6.77
CA ARG A 367 1.79 7.31 7.31
C ARG A 367 1.03 8.09 8.38
N GLN A 368 1.74 8.79 9.26
CA GLN A 368 1.12 9.68 10.25
C GLN A 368 0.37 10.83 9.56
N GLU A 369 1.00 11.49 8.58
CA GLU A 369 0.35 12.52 7.76
C GLU A 369 -0.91 11.96 7.07
N TYR A 370 -0.85 10.75 6.51
CA TYR A 370 -2.01 10.12 5.88
C TYR A 370 -3.16 9.92 6.86
N GLN A 371 -2.87 9.43 8.07
CA GLN A 371 -3.87 9.20 9.11
C GLN A 371 -4.45 10.51 9.62
N SER A 372 -3.61 11.48 9.97
CA SER A 372 -4.03 12.78 10.48
C SER A 372 -4.82 13.57 9.44
N PHE A 373 -4.36 13.60 8.19
CA PHE A 373 -5.06 14.27 7.11
C PHE A 373 -6.40 13.58 6.81
N SER A 374 -6.43 12.26 6.70
CA SER A 374 -7.68 11.53 6.41
C SER A 374 -8.70 11.70 7.54
N LYS A 375 -8.25 11.74 8.79
CA LYS A 375 -9.12 12.02 9.95
C LYS A 375 -9.67 13.45 9.92
N ALA A 376 -8.81 14.44 9.65
CA ALA A 376 -9.23 15.84 9.57
C ALA A 376 -10.19 16.10 8.40
N ALA A 377 -10.01 15.39 7.29
CA ALA A 377 -10.83 15.50 6.09
C ALA A 377 -12.09 14.62 6.09
N ASP A 378 -12.31 13.84 7.15
CA ASP A 378 -13.32 12.77 7.23
C ASP A 378 -13.33 11.83 6.00
N LEU A 379 -12.13 11.44 5.55
CA LEU A 379 -11.95 10.55 4.41
C LEU A 379 -11.63 9.13 4.87
N ARG A 380 -12.34 8.14 4.31
CA ARG A 380 -11.98 6.73 4.48
C ARG A 380 -10.54 6.50 4.04
N GLN A 381 -9.76 5.85 4.92
CA GLN A 381 -8.43 5.36 4.59
C GLN A 381 -8.51 4.15 3.65
N LYS A 382 -7.61 4.12 2.66
CA LYS A 382 -7.55 3.16 1.55
C LYS A 382 -6.17 2.51 1.47
N PRO A 383 -5.77 1.70 2.49
CA PRO A 383 -4.45 1.07 2.53
C PRO A 383 -4.15 0.21 1.30
N GLU A 384 -5.17 -0.34 0.64
CA GLU A 384 -5.09 -1.04 -0.65
C GLU A 384 -4.44 -0.21 -1.76
N ARG A 385 -4.54 1.12 -1.71
CA ARG A 385 -3.90 2.03 -2.67
C ARG A 385 -2.43 2.27 -2.38
N GLN A 386 -1.93 1.88 -1.21
CA GLN A 386 -0.55 2.11 -0.81
C GLN A 386 0.33 0.87 -1.00
N GLN A 387 -0.24 -0.24 -1.48
CA GLN A 387 0.50 -1.47 -1.71
C GLN A 387 1.49 -1.31 -2.86
N VAL A 388 2.64 -1.95 -2.73
CA VAL A 388 3.73 -1.91 -3.71
C VAL A 388 4.30 -3.32 -3.81
N TYR A 389 4.40 -3.82 -5.04
CA TYR A 389 5.06 -5.11 -5.31
C TYR A 389 6.49 -5.10 -4.74
N GLY A 390 6.90 -6.20 -4.10
CA GLY A 390 8.19 -6.31 -3.41
C GLY A 390 8.21 -5.73 -1.98
N PHE A 391 7.28 -4.85 -1.60
CA PHE A 391 7.18 -4.34 -0.22
C PHE A 391 6.37 -5.31 0.67
N GLY A 392 6.97 -6.45 0.98
CA GLY A 392 6.36 -7.51 1.80
C GLY A 392 6.58 -7.39 3.30
N ARG A 393 6.16 -8.41 4.05
CA ARG A 393 6.30 -8.49 5.52
C ARG A 393 7.74 -8.28 6.00
N LYS A 394 8.71 -8.91 5.33
CA LYS A 394 10.14 -8.82 5.66
C LYS A 394 10.66 -7.38 5.62
N ILE A 395 10.46 -6.67 4.50
CA ILE A 395 10.91 -5.29 4.35
C ILE A 395 10.15 -4.37 5.33
N SER A 396 8.85 -4.59 5.51
CA SER A 396 8.05 -3.81 6.48
C SER A 396 8.54 -3.96 7.93
N GLN A 397 8.95 -5.17 8.33
CA GLN A 397 9.54 -5.43 9.64
C GLN A 397 10.91 -4.75 9.78
N LYS A 398 11.80 -4.92 8.79
CA LYS A 398 13.11 -4.23 8.75
C LYS A 398 12.96 -2.72 8.86
N THR A 399 12.03 -2.14 8.11
CA THR A 399 11.70 -0.69 8.14
C THR A 399 11.37 -0.24 9.56
N THR A 400 10.53 -1.01 10.25
CA THR A 400 10.09 -0.69 11.61
C THR A 400 11.24 -0.79 12.61
N GLN A 401 12.06 -1.82 12.49
CA GLN A 401 13.24 -2.04 13.35
C GLN A 401 14.30 -0.96 13.15
N ALA A 402 14.66 -0.64 11.90
CA ALA A 402 15.63 0.40 11.58
C ALA A 402 15.24 1.75 12.18
N ARG A 403 13.96 2.15 12.02
CA ARG A 403 13.42 3.37 12.63
C ARG A 403 13.52 3.33 14.16
N LYS A 404 13.04 2.26 14.80
CA LYS A 404 13.06 2.15 16.28
C LYS A 404 14.47 2.26 16.84
N LYS A 405 15.44 1.57 16.22
CA LYS A 405 16.85 1.63 16.62
C LYS A 405 17.40 3.05 16.51
N GLN A 406 17.07 3.78 15.44
CA GLN A 406 17.51 5.15 15.27
C GLN A 406 16.86 6.11 16.27
N GLU A 407 15.58 5.93 16.57
CA GLU A 407 14.87 6.72 17.58
C GLU A 407 15.43 6.48 18.99
N GLU A 408 15.74 5.23 19.33
CA GLU A 408 16.37 4.86 20.60
C GLU A 408 17.77 5.47 20.72
N LYS A 409 18.58 5.38 19.65
CA LYS A 409 19.89 6.03 19.59
C LYS A 409 19.78 7.54 19.83
N LEU A 410 18.90 8.23 19.12
CA LEU A 410 18.69 9.67 19.27
C LEU A 410 18.18 10.02 20.68
N ARG A 411 17.31 9.20 21.27
CA ARG A 411 16.82 9.39 22.64
C ARG A 411 17.93 9.23 23.67
N GLN A 412 18.81 8.24 23.47
CA GLN A 412 19.98 8.04 24.31
C GLN A 412 20.94 9.22 24.19
N GLU A 413 21.27 9.66 22.97
CA GLU A 413 22.12 10.83 22.73
C GLU A 413 21.53 12.10 23.36
N ALA A 414 20.22 12.31 23.26
CA ALA A 414 19.55 13.44 23.90
C ALA A 414 19.61 13.36 25.44
N ARG A 415 19.45 12.16 26.02
CA ARG A 415 19.62 11.93 27.46
C ARG A 415 21.05 12.22 27.89
N GLU A 416 22.04 11.69 27.18
CA GLU A 416 23.46 11.89 27.47
C GLU A 416 23.82 13.38 27.39
N ARG A 417 23.33 14.10 26.37
CA ARG A 417 23.52 15.56 26.26
C ARG A 417 22.93 16.31 27.46
N ALA A 418 21.70 15.98 27.88
CA ALA A 418 21.07 16.61 29.04
C ALA A 418 21.86 16.37 30.33
N ILE A 419 22.39 15.16 30.52
CA ILE A 419 23.25 14.84 31.67
C ILE A 419 24.55 15.67 31.62
N ILE A 420 25.20 15.73 30.45
CA ILE A 420 26.44 16.51 30.27
C ILE A 420 26.20 18.00 30.54
N GLU A 421 25.07 18.56 30.11
CA GLU A 421 24.70 19.95 30.42
C GLU A 421 24.53 20.19 31.92
N GLU A 422 23.91 19.26 32.65
CA GLU A 422 23.76 19.35 34.10
C GLU A 422 25.10 19.22 34.84
N ILE A 423 25.96 18.29 34.40
CA ILE A 423 27.34 18.14 34.91
C ILE A 423 28.14 19.43 34.71
N LYS A 424 28.04 20.05 33.53
CA LYS A 424 28.69 21.35 33.26
C LYS A 424 28.12 22.47 34.13
N GLY A 425 26.80 22.45 34.37
CA GLY A 425 26.12 23.37 35.30
C GLY A 425 26.60 23.22 36.75
N ALA A 426 27.07 22.04 37.15
CA ALA A 426 27.67 21.77 38.46
C ALA A 426 29.09 22.36 38.65
N GLY A 427 29.67 22.98 37.61
CA GLY A 427 30.99 23.63 37.66
C GLY A 427 32.11 22.83 36.96
N VAL A 428 31.80 21.64 36.43
CA VAL A 428 32.76 20.83 35.69
C VAL A 428 33.08 21.48 34.34
N LYS A 429 34.35 21.84 34.13
CA LYS A 429 34.86 22.39 32.87
C LYS A 429 35.65 21.33 32.13
N GLY A 430 35.41 21.20 30.82
CA GLY A 430 36.10 20.23 29.96
C GLY A 430 35.14 19.42 29.09
N GLU A 431 35.69 18.45 28.37
CA GLU A 431 34.93 17.44 27.65
C GLU A 431 34.56 16.30 28.61
N VAL A 432 33.27 16.08 28.83
CA VAL A 432 32.76 15.12 29.81
C VAL A 432 32.51 13.79 29.11
N HIS A 433 33.07 12.71 29.66
CA HIS A 433 32.86 11.34 29.21
C HIS A 433 32.01 10.59 30.24
N LEU A 434 30.73 10.36 29.92
CA LEU A 434 29.82 9.59 30.76
C LEU A 434 30.21 8.11 30.89
N LYS A 435 31.05 7.63 29.96
CA LYS A 435 31.81 6.39 30.10
C LYS A 435 33.27 6.81 30.26
N PRO A 436 33.88 6.62 31.44
CA PRO A 436 35.25 7.02 31.68
C PRO A 436 36.20 6.50 30.59
N LYS A 437 37.19 7.30 30.20
CA LYS A 437 38.24 6.86 29.31
C LYS A 437 39.02 5.70 29.95
N LYS A 438 39.29 4.67 29.15
CA LYS A 438 40.15 3.56 29.59
C LYS A 438 41.61 4.00 29.47
N ILE A 439 42.34 3.91 30.58
CA ILE A 439 43.78 4.16 30.65
C ILE A 439 44.47 2.86 31.06
N THR A 440 45.60 2.57 30.43
CA THR A 440 46.46 1.45 30.84
C THR A 440 47.22 1.85 32.10
N LEU A 441 47.02 1.13 33.20
CA LEU A 441 47.61 1.45 34.51
C LEU A 441 48.96 0.76 34.76
N ASP A 442 49.51 0.12 33.73
CA ASP A 442 50.85 -0.48 33.73
C ASP A 442 51.91 0.62 33.62
N HIS A 443 52.90 0.60 34.51
CA HIS A 443 54.02 1.56 34.54
C HIS A 443 53.60 3.05 34.68
N VAL A 444 52.50 3.31 35.39
CA VAL A 444 52.06 4.68 35.75
C VAL A 444 52.94 5.25 36.86
N SER A 445 53.39 6.49 36.68
CA SER A 445 54.12 7.25 37.69
C SER A 445 53.17 7.93 38.68
N PHE A 446 53.63 8.16 39.92
CA PHE A 446 52.85 8.76 41.00
C PHE A 446 53.59 9.97 41.59
N ASP A 447 52.98 11.15 41.61
CA ASP A 447 53.59 12.35 42.19
C ASP A 447 53.41 12.38 43.73
N GLU A 448 54.09 11.47 44.43
CA GLU A 448 54.05 11.32 45.90
C GLU A 448 54.30 12.65 46.62
N LYS A 449 55.26 13.44 46.11
CA LYS A 449 55.61 14.73 46.69
C LYS A 449 54.44 15.70 46.58
N HIS A 450 53.84 15.82 45.41
CA HIS A 450 52.72 16.73 45.23
C HIS A 450 51.48 16.28 46.01
N ILE A 451 51.18 14.98 46.01
CA ILE A 451 49.95 14.43 46.58
C ILE A 451 50.01 14.39 48.12
N ASN A 452 51.09 13.83 48.68
CA ASN A 452 51.16 13.56 50.11
C ASN A 452 52.05 14.57 50.86
N ALA A 453 53.19 14.98 50.31
CA ALA A 453 54.08 15.90 51.02
C ALA A 453 53.61 17.37 50.96
N GLU A 454 53.09 17.82 49.82
CA GLU A 454 52.67 19.22 49.62
C GLU A 454 51.19 19.45 49.95
N ARG A 455 50.33 18.48 49.60
CA ARG A 455 48.87 18.60 49.76
C ARG A 455 48.29 17.81 50.93
N ALA A 456 49.05 16.86 51.48
CA ALA A 456 48.64 16.00 52.59
C ALA A 456 47.33 15.23 52.32
N HIS A 457 47.14 14.72 51.10
CA HIS A 457 45.96 13.95 50.71
C HIS A 457 45.94 12.52 51.27
N ASP A 458 47.09 11.98 51.70
CA ASP A 458 47.26 10.63 52.25
C ASP A 458 46.66 9.53 51.34
N VAL A 459 47.05 9.58 50.06
CA VAL A 459 46.61 8.63 49.01
C VAL A 459 47.80 7.82 48.51
N SER A 460 47.65 6.50 48.47
CA SER A 460 48.61 5.59 47.84
C SER A 460 48.40 5.45 46.32
N LEU A 461 49.43 4.97 45.61
CA LEU A 461 49.33 4.67 44.18
C LEU A 461 48.22 3.65 43.88
N GLU A 462 48.09 2.61 44.69
CA GLU A 462 47.08 1.57 44.57
C GLU A 462 45.66 2.13 44.74
N GLU A 463 45.44 2.99 45.74
CA GLU A 463 44.14 3.68 45.93
C GLU A 463 43.83 4.59 44.74
N ALA A 464 44.81 5.37 44.25
CA ALA A 464 44.60 6.23 43.10
C ALA A 464 44.27 5.43 41.82
N LYS A 465 44.88 4.25 41.62
CA LYS A 465 44.50 3.33 40.55
C LYS A 465 43.06 2.83 40.69
N GLN A 466 42.67 2.44 41.91
CA GLN A 466 41.29 2.03 42.19
C GLN A 466 40.28 3.14 41.91
N PHE A 467 40.60 4.40 42.22
CA PHE A 467 39.72 5.53 41.91
C PHE A 467 39.51 5.72 40.40
N ILE A 468 40.54 5.44 39.58
CA ILE A 468 40.43 5.46 38.10
C ILE A 468 39.58 4.29 37.61
N GLU A 469 39.83 3.08 38.12
CA GLU A 469 39.10 1.86 37.72
C GLU A 469 37.61 1.94 38.09
N ASN A 470 37.30 2.52 39.25
CA ASN A 470 35.95 2.70 39.77
C ASN A 470 35.34 4.07 39.40
N ALA A 471 35.95 4.80 38.47
CA ALA A 471 35.43 6.09 38.03
C ALA A 471 34.03 5.94 37.44
N ARG A 472 33.13 6.84 37.81
CA ARG A 472 31.77 6.93 37.26
C ARG A 472 31.77 7.74 35.97
N ILE A 473 32.59 8.78 35.91
CA ILE A 473 32.85 9.58 34.71
C ILE A 473 34.33 9.95 34.61
N SER A 474 34.74 10.41 33.44
CA SER A 474 36.00 11.13 33.28
C SER A 474 35.82 12.44 32.52
N VAL A 475 36.74 13.39 32.70
CA VAL A 475 36.68 14.71 32.08
C VAL A 475 38.04 15.09 31.50
N THR A 476 38.08 15.34 30.19
CA THR A 476 39.28 15.84 29.51
C THR A 476 39.39 17.35 29.66
N VAL A 477 40.55 17.81 30.09
CA VAL A 477 40.83 19.20 30.46
C VAL A 477 42.18 19.67 29.94
N TRP A 478 42.42 20.98 29.97
CA TRP A 478 43.66 21.62 29.51
C TRP A 478 44.11 21.15 28.13
N LYS A 479 43.22 21.30 27.14
CA LYS A 479 43.48 20.95 25.72
C LYS A 479 43.85 19.47 25.47
N GLY A 480 43.44 18.57 26.37
CA GLY A 480 43.69 17.13 26.20
C GLY A 480 44.87 16.61 27.01
N GLN A 481 45.60 17.46 27.73
CA GLN A 481 46.76 17.05 28.51
C GLN A 481 46.38 16.22 29.75
N TYR A 482 45.26 16.54 30.40
CA TYR A 482 44.83 15.77 31.58
C TYR A 482 43.44 15.18 31.41
N GLU A 483 43.26 14.02 32.05
CA GLU A 483 41.98 13.36 32.25
C GLU A 483 41.70 13.32 33.75
N ARG A 484 40.55 13.86 34.17
CA ARG A 484 40.10 13.81 35.56
C ARG A 484 39.10 12.67 35.74
N PHE A 485 39.38 11.75 36.65
CA PHE A 485 38.49 10.65 37.00
C PHE A 485 37.74 10.98 38.27
N TYR A 486 36.42 10.79 38.26
CA TYR A 486 35.56 11.05 39.40
C TYR A 486 34.87 9.75 39.82
N SER A 487 35.12 9.30 41.05
CA SER A 487 34.47 8.15 41.67
C SER A 487 33.91 8.53 43.04
N ASP A 488 33.06 7.67 43.61
CA ASP A 488 32.60 7.83 44.99
C ASP A 488 33.73 7.61 46.01
N GLN A 489 34.83 6.97 45.58
CA GLN A 489 35.98 6.63 46.42
C GLN A 489 37.10 7.67 46.35
N GLY A 490 37.13 8.53 45.33
CA GLY A 490 38.19 9.53 45.15
C GLY A 490 38.18 10.15 43.77
N VAL A 491 38.94 11.25 43.63
CA VAL A 491 39.14 11.96 42.36
C VAL A 491 40.62 11.90 41.98
N VAL A 492 40.90 11.66 40.70
CA VAL A 492 42.28 11.57 40.18
C VAL A 492 42.47 12.49 38.98
N TYR A 493 43.61 13.17 38.91
CA TYR A 493 44.04 13.99 37.78
C TYR A 493 45.21 13.27 37.13
N PHE A 494 44.95 12.68 35.98
CA PHE A 494 45.92 11.90 35.22
C PHE A 494 46.50 12.78 34.11
N ASP A 495 47.82 12.93 34.08
CA ASP A 495 48.56 13.55 32.98
C ASP A 495 48.83 12.50 31.90
N LEU A 496 48.17 12.66 30.75
CA LEU A 496 48.21 11.72 29.64
C LEU A 496 49.57 11.72 28.93
N ASP A 497 50.27 12.86 28.89
CA ASP A 497 51.55 12.99 28.18
C ASP A 497 52.69 12.31 28.94
N ASN A 498 52.63 12.35 30.27
CA ASN A 498 53.68 11.85 31.15
C ASN A 498 53.35 10.49 31.80
N ASN A 499 52.17 9.91 31.52
CA ASN A 499 51.66 8.70 32.16
C ASN A 499 51.73 8.78 33.70
N LEU A 500 51.29 9.92 34.24
CA LEU A 500 51.52 10.34 35.63
C LEU A 500 50.20 10.67 36.33
N ILE A 501 49.99 10.09 37.51
CA ILE A 501 48.98 10.57 38.44
C ILE A 501 49.52 11.84 39.10
N ARG A 502 49.04 12.99 38.62
CA ARG A 502 49.51 14.29 39.07
C ARG A 502 48.91 14.70 40.41
N THR A 503 47.62 14.41 40.61
CA THR A 503 46.99 14.56 41.92
C THR A 503 45.89 13.53 42.14
N ALA A 504 45.64 13.15 43.39
CA ALA A 504 44.54 12.30 43.82
C ALA A 504 44.09 12.69 45.24
N PHE A 505 42.79 12.66 45.53
CA PHE A 505 42.26 12.98 46.85
C PHE A 505 40.98 12.19 47.19
N LYS A 506 40.76 11.99 48.48
CA LYS A 506 39.71 11.13 49.05
C LYS A 506 38.37 11.87 49.27
N PRO A 507 37.27 11.16 49.54
CA PRO A 507 35.93 11.75 49.63
C PRO A 507 35.78 12.78 50.76
N GLU A 508 36.57 12.66 51.83
CA GLU A 508 36.58 13.60 52.96
C GLU A 508 36.99 15.03 52.51
N GLU A 509 37.67 15.13 51.38
CA GLU A 509 38.15 16.37 50.79
C GLU A 509 37.22 16.93 49.71
N PHE A 510 36.14 16.22 49.35
CA PHE A 510 35.20 16.66 48.32
C PHE A 510 34.48 17.94 48.75
N LYS A 511 34.61 18.99 47.95
CA LYS A 511 34.02 20.31 48.21
C LYS A 511 33.50 20.93 46.91
N GLY A 512 32.58 21.89 47.04
CA GLY A 512 32.10 22.74 45.95
C GLY A 512 31.58 21.93 44.76
N ASP A 513 32.22 22.11 43.61
CA ASP A 513 31.80 21.52 42.32
C ASP A 513 31.85 19.98 42.32
N VAL A 514 32.73 19.36 43.13
CA VAL A 514 32.82 17.88 43.22
C VAL A 514 31.58 17.29 43.91
N LEU A 515 31.07 17.92 44.97
CA LEU A 515 29.86 17.45 45.65
C LEU A 515 28.62 17.62 44.75
N LYS A 516 28.50 18.78 44.09
CA LYS A 516 27.41 19.03 43.12
C LYS A 516 27.46 18.03 41.95
N LEU A 517 28.66 17.69 41.48
CA LEU A 517 28.83 16.66 40.46
C LEU A 517 28.30 15.31 40.94
N LEU A 518 28.68 14.85 42.14
CA LEU A 518 28.21 13.57 42.68
C LEU A 518 26.70 13.53 42.86
N GLU A 519 26.06 14.65 43.26
CA GLU A 519 24.60 14.77 43.30
C GLU A 519 23.97 14.51 41.92
N VAL A 520 24.53 15.12 40.87
CA VAL A 520 24.06 14.91 39.49
C VAL A 520 24.27 13.45 39.06
N LEU A 521 25.41 12.84 39.37
CA LEU A 521 25.67 11.43 39.03
C LEU A 521 24.69 10.49 39.76
N ASN A 522 24.43 10.74 41.04
CA ASN A 522 23.45 9.99 41.83
C ASN A 522 22.03 10.12 41.28
N LYS A 523 21.63 11.34 40.89
CA LYS A 523 20.32 11.60 40.26
C LYS A 523 20.10 10.76 39.01
N TYR A 524 21.14 10.53 38.20
CA TYR A 524 21.03 9.77 36.95
C TYR A 524 21.39 8.28 37.05
N GLY A 525 21.79 7.83 38.25
CA GLY A 525 22.21 6.45 38.50
C GLY A 525 23.43 6.03 37.67
N LEU A 526 24.36 6.97 37.46
CA LEU A 526 25.62 6.73 36.73
C LEU A 526 26.68 6.05 37.57
#